data_AF-A0A944C789-F1
#
_entry.id   AF-A0A944C789-F1
#
_cell.length_a   1.000
_cell.length_b   1.000
_cell.length_c   1.000
_cell.angle_alpha   90.00
_cell.angle_beta   90.00
_cell.angle_gamma   90.00
#
_symmetry.space_group_name_H-M   'P 1'
#
loop_
_entity.id
_entity.type
_entity.pdbx_description
1 polymer ?
#
loop_
_entity_poly.entity_id
_entity_poly.type
_entity_poly.pdbx_seq_one_letter_code
_entity_poly.pdbx_strand_id
1 'polypeptide(L)'
;LNKADTAKKTDKKKKKNQNKALKTIKHVFGVIGTTLLSLFMIVIITCCIVAVSLTVYIMQFADSAFDVDLKNVDLSYTSFIYAKNSAGEMVELKRLSGDENRIWVDMEQIPKHLQDAFVAVEDKRFYEHEGVDWKRTVRVTISTLFNGYGEGGSTITQQLVKNITGDDRITPERKIREIFRALTLETEYTKIDILEAYLNRVPLGGTVYGVGSAAYFYFGKTVDQLTIAESAILAGMTRSPSVLNPYANLERSKERQLYALKCMYDQGLITTDEYEEAKVEQVKFRLIVEGDAYGYVDPRYDEYYGNNTSSDDEDGYDDEDTYEAYKWDEYEISQNWYVDAAIEQVIEDLSKAKGMTYAEAKQDLYKGGYKIYLNMDMDIQDKLEEFFRDPNNFFYSYDTTAIEENLVQGAFVLTDYRGNVIALAGGIGDKPGDGCFNRATQALLPIGSTMKPISVYGQAVDKDIITYSTMIYDKCITLPEGTSWPSNFEGDYGSGNY
;
A
#
# COMPACT_ATOMS: atom_id res chain seq x y z
N LEU A 1 -0.09 104.62 43.91
CA LEU A 1 0.85 104.12 42.88
C LEU A 1 0.76 102.59 42.80
N ASN A 2 0.40 102.08 41.62
CA ASN A 2 0.64 100.74 41.05
C ASN A 2 0.17 99.46 41.80
N LYS A 3 -1.13 99.13 41.69
CA LYS A 3 -1.63 97.73 41.77
C LYS A 3 -2.44 97.27 40.54
N ALA A 4 -2.76 98.16 39.61
CA ALA A 4 -3.59 97.83 38.44
C ALA A 4 -2.79 97.43 37.18
N ASP A 5 -1.51 97.81 37.07
CA ASP A 5 -0.69 97.54 35.87
C ASP A 5 0.02 96.18 35.89
N THR A 6 0.14 95.54 37.06
CA THR A 6 0.75 94.20 37.18
C THR A 6 -0.21 93.08 36.77
N ALA A 7 -1.53 93.23 36.93
CA ALA A 7 -2.52 92.20 36.59
C ALA A 7 -2.82 92.08 35.08
N LYS A 8 -2.85 93.20 34.34
CA LYS A 8 -3.12 93.18 32.88
C LYS A 8 -1.94 92.64 32.04
N LYS A 9 -0.70 92.73 32.54
CA LYS A 9 0.49 92.15 31.88
C LYS A 9 0.63 90.64 32.12
N THR A 10 0.19 90.11 33.25
CA THR A 10 0.20 88.66 33.54
C THR A 10 -0.88 87.91 32.76
N ASP A 11 -2.08 88.48 32.56
CA ASP A 11 -3.15 87.82 31.79
C ASP A 11 -2.91 87.79 30.27
N LYS A 12 -2.31 88.84 29.68
CA LYS A 12 -1.90 88.81 28.27
C LYS A 12 -0.74 87.83 28.01
N LYS A 13 0.17 87.63 28.97
CA LYS A 13 1.23 86.60 28.87
C LYS A 13 0.67 85.18 29.04
N LYS A 14 -0.30 84.97 29.95
CA LYS A 14 -1.01 83.68 30.14
C LYS A 14 -1.84 83.28 28.91
N LYS A 15 -2.64 84.19 28.33
CA LYS A 15 -3.41 83.93 27.10
C LYS A 15 -2.52 83.70 25.87
N LYS A 16 -1.38 84.40 25.75
CA LYS A 16 -0.42 84.19 24.64
C LYS A 16 0.36 82.88 24.78
N ASN A 17 0.66 82.42 26.00
CA ASN A 17 1.26 81.10 26.26
C ASN A 17 0.26 79.95 26.14
N GLN A 18 -1.01 80.13 26.55
CA GLN A 18 -2.07 79.14 26.31
C GLN A 18 -2.35 78.96 24.82
N ASN A 19 -2.43 80.05 24.02
CA ASN A 19 -2.59 79.93 22.57
C ASN A 19 -1.35 79.34 21.86
N LYS A 20 -0.14 79.55 22.40
CA LYS A 20 1.07 78.85 21.93
C LYS A 20 1.02 77.36 22.27
N ALA A 21 0.71 77.00 23.51
CA ALA A 21 0.59 75.60 23.94
C ALA A 21 -0.52 74.85 23.19
N LEU A 22 -1.68 75.47 22.96
CA LEU A 22 -2.77 74.88 22.17
C LEU A 22 -2.38 74.72 20.69
N LYS A 23 -1.62 75.67 20.12
CA LYS A 23 -1.04 75.54 18.77
C LYS A 23 -0.03 74.40 18.71
N THR A 24 0.86 74.28 19.70
CA THR A 24 1.85 73.21 19.77
C THR A 24 1.18 71.85 19.93
N ILE A 25 0.15 71.73 20.78
CA ILE A 25 -0.62 70.48 20.95
C ILE A 25 -1.36 70.12 19.66
N LYS A 26 -2.03 71.07 18.99
CA LYS A 26 -2.65 70.81 17.68
C LYS A 26 -1.64 70.40 16.62
N HIS A 27 -0.44 70.98 16.64
CA HIS A 27 0.64 70.64 15.72
C HIS A 27 1.22 69.24 16.01
N VAL A 28 1.36 68.87 17.29
CA VAL A 28 1.82 67.54 17.71
C VAL A 28 0.78 66.46 17.39
N PHE A 29 -0.51 66.69 17.67
CA PHE A 29 -1.59 65.79 17.27
C PHE A 29 -1.76 65.70 15.76
N GLY A 30 -1.54 66.81 15.04
CA GLY A 30 -1.50 66.81 13.58
C GLY A 30 -0.36 65.95 13.03
N VAL A 31 0.85 66.09 13.58
CA VAL A 31 2.02 65.27 13.21
C VAL A 31 1.78 63.79 13.53
N ILE A 32 1.31 63.46 14.74
CA ILE A 32 0.99 62.09 15.15
C ILE A 32 -0.09 61.47 14.25
N GLY A 33 -1.15 62.22 13.95
CA GLY A 33 -2.21 61.81 13.03
C GLY A 33 -1.70 61.57 11.62
N THR A 34 -0.84 62.45 11.09
CA THR A 34 -0.23 62.26 9.78
C THR A 34 0.75 61.09 9.76
N THR A 35 1.49 60.83 10.84
CA THR A 35 2.40 59.67 10.93
C THR A 35 1.65 58.34 11.03
N LEU A 36 0.52 58.30 11.75
CA LEU A 36 -0.33 57.12 11.82
C LEU A 36 -1.04 56.88 10.49
N LEU A 37 -1.53 57.94 9.84
CA LEU A 37 -2.13 57.85 8.50
C LEU A 37 -1.09 57.39 7.46
N SER A 38 0.15 57.89 7.52
CA SER A 38 1.21 57.45 6.63
C SER A 38 1.60 56.00 6.89
N LEU A 39 1.66 55.55 8.14
CA LEU A 39 1.91 54.14 8.49
C LEU A 39 0.79 53.24 7.95
N PHE A 40 -0.46 53.66 8.09
CA PHE A 40 -1.62 52.95 7.58
C PHE A 40 -1.61 52.88 6.03
N MET A 41 -1.28 53.99 5.36
CA MET A 41 -1.15 54.01 3.90
C MET A 41 0.03 53.18 3.41
N ILE A 42 1.15 53.14 4.15
CA ILE A 42 2.27 52.24 3.86
C ILE A 42 1.80 50.79 3.94
N VAL A 43 1.05 50.40 4.97
CA VAL A 43 0.49 49.05 5.10
C VAL A 43 -0.47 48.72 3.96
N ILE A 44 -1.33 49.66 3.54
CA ILE A 44 -2.21 49.46 2.39
C ILE A 44 -1.40 49.29 1.10
N ILE A 45 -0.42 50.16 0.87
CA ILE A 45 0.42 50.13 -0.34
C ILE A 45 1.23 48.84 -0.38
N THR A 46 1.82 48.41 0.74
CA THR A 46 2.52 47.13 0.81
C THR A 46 1.57 45.96 0.61
N CYS A 47 0.37 45.96 1.21
CA CYS A 47 -0.65 44.95 0.93
C CYS A 47 -1.05 44.92 -0.55
N CYS A 48 -1.20 46.08 -1.20
CA CYS A 48 -1.51 46.15 -2.64
C CYS A 48 -0.35 45.66 -3.49
N ILE A 49 0.89 46.01 -3.18
CA ILE A 49 2.08 45.53 -3.90
C ILE A 49 2.20 44.01 -3.73
N VAL A 50 2.02 43.49 -2.52
CA VAL A 50 2.01 42.05 -2.25
C VAL A 50 0.87 41.38 -3.01
N ALA A 51 -0.34 41.94 -3.01
CA ALA A 51 -1.47 41.39 -3.76
C ALA A 51 -1.20 41.36 -5.28
N VAL A 52 -0.65 42.43 -5.86
CA VAL A 52 -0.32 42.47 -7.30
C VAL A 52 0.83 41.52 -7.63
N SER A 53 1.85 41.44 -6.78
CA SER A 53 2.98 40.53 -6.99
C SER A 53 2.52 39.08 -6.88
N LEU A 54 1.63 38.80 -5.93
CA LEU A 54 0.99 37.51 -5.75
C LEU A 54 0.09 37.18 -6.95
N THR A 55 -0.70 38.11 -7.49
CA THR A 55 -1.55 37.84 -8.67
C THR A 55 -0.73 37.60 -9.94
N VAL A 56 0.36 38.34 -10.17
CA VAL A 56 1.27 38.09 -11.30
C VAL A 56 1.95 36.73 -11.15
N TYR A 57 2.43 36.40 -9.95
CA TYR A 57 2.99 35.09 -9.66
C TYR A 57 1.96 33.97 -9.88
N ILE A 58 0.72 34.15 -9.42
CA ILE A 58 -0.40 33.22 -9.61
C ILE A 58 -0.72 33.01 -11.09
N MET A 59 -0.81 34.09 -11.88
CA MET A 59 -1.09 33.99 -13.33
C MET A 59 -0.03 33.15 -14.04
N GLN A 60 1.22 33.19 -13.57
CA GLN A 60 2.31 32.37 -14.09
C GLN A 60 2.13 30.86 -13.80
N PHE A 61 1.36 30.49 -12.78
CA PHE A 61 1.00 29.10 -12.46
C PHE A 61 -0.38 28.69 -12.96
N ALA A 62 -1.29 29.64 -13.18
CA ALA A 62 -2.63 29.39 -13.70
C ALA A 62 -2.64 28.89 -15.14
N ASP A 63 -1.64 29.27 -15.95
CA ASP A 63 -1.47 28.80 -17.34
C ASP A 63 -1.05 27.31 -17.44
N SER A 64 -0.73 26.66 -16.32
CA SER A 64 -0.60 25.21 -16.27
C SER A 64 -1.99 24.59 -16.12
N ALA A 65 -2.76 24.52 -17.22
CA ALA A 65 -4.07 23.90 -17.25
C ALA A 65 -4.02 22.54 -16.53
N PHE A 66 -4.78 22.43 -15.44
CA PHE A 66 -4.93 21.18 -14.70
C PHE A 66 -6.02 20.35 -15.37
N ASP A 67 -5.70 19.84 -16.55
CA ASP A 67 -6.59 18.96 -17.33
C ASP A 67 -6.48 17.54 -16.77
N VAL A 68 -7.38 17.20 -15.85
CA VAL A 68 -7.40 15.92 -15.15
C VAL A 68 -8.78 15.30 -15.30
N ASP A 69 -8.83 14.17 -16.01
CA ASP A 69 -10.00 13.31 -16.03
C ASP A 69 -10.05 12.46 -14.75
N LEU A 70 -10.93 12.84 -13.81
CA LEU A 70 -11.05 12.15 -12.52
C LEU A 70 -11.34 10.64 -12.66
N LYS A 71 -11.93 10.22 -13.79
CA LYS A 71 -12.28 8.82 -14.08
C LYS A 71 -11.21 8.07 -14.89
N ASN A 72 -10.34 8.76 -15.63
CA ASN A 72 -9.33 8.13 -16.51
C ASN A 72 -7.86 8.31 -16.09
N VAL A 73 -7.54 8.97 -14.97
CA VAL A 73 -6.15 9.07 -14.50
C VAL A 73 -5.67 7.73 -13.94
N ASP A 74 -4.93 6.98 -14.78
CA ASP A 74 -4.20 5.72 -14.54
C ASP A 74 -4.64 4.97 -13.28
N LEU A 75 -5.74 4.24 -13.44
CA LEU A 75 -6.23 3.32 -12.43
C LEU A 75 -5.29 2.10 -12.44
N SER A 76 -4.42 2.00 -11.42
CA SER A 76 -3.68 0.78 -11.13
C SER A 76 -4.67 -0.30 -10.68
N TYR A 77 -5.18 -1.09 -11.62
CA TYR A 77 -6.07 -2.19 -11.31
C TYR A 77 -5.26 -3.36 -10.76
N THR A 78 -5.66 -3.84 -9.59
CA THR A 78 -5.12 -5.06 -8.99
C THR A 78 -5.44 -6.26 -9.89
N SER A 79 -4.43 -7.02 -10.28
CA SER A 79 -4.61 -8.30 -10.99
C SER A 79 -4.86 -9.43 -10.00
N PHE A 80 -5.53 -10.48 -10.45
CA PHE A 80 -6.00 -11.59 -9.62
C PHE A 80 -5.50 -12.92 -10.17
N ILE A 81 -5.03 -13.79 -9.29
CA ILE A 81 -4.61 -15.16 -9.58
C ILE A 81 -5.65 -16.12 -9.00
N TYR A 82 -6.09 -17.07 -9.82
CA TYR A 82 -7.06 -18.10 -9.48
C TYR A 82 -6.49 -19.49 -9.76
N ALA A 83 -6.90 -20.47 -8.96
CA ALA A 83 -6.70 -21.90 -9.24
C ALA A 83 -7.94 -22.70 -8.85
N LYS A 84 -7.97 -23.98 -9.21
CA LYS A 84 -9.05 -24.88 -8.82
C LYS A 84 -8.76 -25.53 -7.47
N ASN A 85 -9.73 -25.50 -6.58
CA ASN A 85 -9.70 -26.29 -5.35
C ASN A 85 -10.03 -27.77 -5.63
N SER A 86 -9.99 -28.61 -4.59
CA SER A 86 -10.32 -30.04 -4.61
C SER A 86 -11.69 -30.36 -5.22
N ALA A 87 -12.65 -29.43 -5.09
CA ALA A 87 -14.01 -29.56 -5.61
C ALA A 87 -14.12 -29.13 -7.09
N GLY A 88 -13.02 -28.65 -7.69
CA GLY A 88 -12.97 -28.13 -9.06
C GLY A 88 -13.47 -26.70 -9.21
N GLU A 89 -13.73 -26.00 -8.10
CA GLU A 89 -14.20 -24.61 -8.08
C GLU A 89 -13.01 -23.65 -8.18
N MET A 90 -13.18 -22.58 -8.96
CA MET A 90 -12.17 -21.53 -9.06
C MET A 90 -12.15 -20.69 -7.79
N VAL A 91 -11.01 -20.66 -7.11
CA VAL A 91 -10.77 -19.85 -5.91
C VAL A 91 -9.68 -18.82 -6.18
N GLU A 92 -9.84 -17.63 -5.59
CA GLU A 92 -8.83 -16.58 -5.65
C GLU A 92 -7.67 -16.95 -4.73
N LEU A 93 -6.48 -17.12 -5.31
CA LEU A 93 -5.26 -17.42 -4.56
C LEU A 93 -4.54 -16.15 -4.11
N LYS A 94 -4.44 -15.18 -5.02
CA LYS A 94 -3.60 -14.01 -4.80
C LYS A 94 -4.05 -12.81 -5.60
N ARG A 95 -3.76 -11.64 -5.07
CA ARG A 95 -3.86 -10.35 -5.75
C ARG A 95 -2.46 -9.80 -6.02
N LEU A 96 -2.19 -9.46 -7.28
CA LEU A 96 -0.99 -8.75 -7.69
C LEU A 96 -1.36 -7.27 -7.82
N SER A 97 -0.96 -6.46 -6.85
CA SER A 97 -1.08 -5.01 -6.91
C SER A 97 0.29 -4.38 -6.99
N GLY A 98 0.43 -3.32 -7.80
CA GLY A 98 1.57 -2.39 -7.66
C GLY A 98 1.58 -1.70 -6.29
N ASP A 99 2.40 -0.64 -6.15
CA ASP A 99 2.55 0.13 -4.90
C ASP A 99 1.23 0.68 -4.30
N GLU A 100 0.14 0.69 -5.09
CA GLU A 100 -1.19 1.16 -4.72
C GLU A 100 -2.28 0.12 -5.09
N ASN A 101 -2.79 -0.61 -4.11
CA ASN A 101 -3.93 -1.53 -4.22
C ASN A 101 -5.24 -0.71 -4.27
N ARG A 102 -5.89 -0.61 -5.44
CA ARG A 102 -7.12 0.16 -5.67
C ARG A 102 -8.23 -0.70 -6.28
N ILE A 103 -9.40 -0.71 -5.64
CA ILE A 103 -10.68 -1.21 -6.17
C ILE A 103 -11.57 0.03 -6.32
N TRP A 104 -11.87 0.42 -7.55
CA TRP A 104 -12.78 1.53 -7.81
C TRP A 104 -14.22 1.12 -7.48
N VAL A 105 -14.94 1.99 -6.79
CA VAL A 105 -16.33 1.82 -6.36
C VAL A 105 -17.09 3.07 -6.75
N ASP A 106 -18.15 2.91 -7.53
CA ASP A 106 -19.02 4.01 -7.93
C ASP A 106 -19.74 4.58 -6.71
N MET A 107 -20.00 5.89 -6.70
CA MET A 107 -20.57 6.58 -5.55
C MET A 107 -21.88 5.95 -5.06
N GLU A 108 -22.71 5.41 -5.96
CA GLU A 108 -23.97 4.76 -5.61
C GLU A 108 -23.81 3.51 -4.73
N GLN A 109 -22.64 2.86 -4.79
CA GLN A 109 -22.32 1.69 -3.98
C GLN A 109 -21.69 2.06 -2.63
N ILE A 110 -21.23 3.31 -2.48
CA ILE A 110 -20.63 3.80 -1.23
C ILE A 110 -21.75 4.21 -0.27
N PRO A 111 -21.92 3.54 0.89
CA PRO A 111 -23.03 3.83 1.77
C PRO A 111 -22.90 5.22 2.39
N LYS A 112 -24.05 5.84 2.69
CA LYS A 112 -24.11 7.23 3.14
C LYS A 112 -23.30 7.50 4.41
N HIS A 113 -23.34 6.59 5.38
CA HIS A 113 -22.56 6.73 6.62
C HIS A 113 -21.04 6.72 6.37
N LEU A 114 -20.56 6.05 5.32
CA LEU A 114 -19.15 6.06 4.96
C LEU A 114 -18.75 7.40 4.35
N GLN A 115 -19.56 7.91 3.42
CA GLN A 115 -19.37 9.26 2.86
C GLN A 115 -19.36 10.31 3.98
N ASP A 116 -20.32 10.21 4.90
CA ASP A 116 -20.47 11.13 6.02
C ASP A 116 -19.33 11.04 7.03
N ALA A 117 -18.76 9.85 7.26
CA ALA A 117 -17.60 9.68 8.12
C ALA A 117 -16.39 10.48 7.61
N PHE A 118 -16.06 10.36 6.33
CA PHE A 118 -14.95 11.11 5.73
C PHE A 118 -15.22 12.62 5.72
N VAL A 119 -16.42 13.05 5.34
CA VAL A 119 -16.80 14.47 5.37
C VAL A 119 -16.73 15.02 6.81
N ALA A 120 -17.24 14.29 7.79
CA ALA A 120 -17.24 14.72 9.18
C ALA A 120 -15.83 14.92 9.75
N VAL A 121 -14.91 14.03 9.41
CA VAL A 121 -13.54 14.03 9.94
C VAL A 121 -12.63 15.00 9.18
N GLU A 122 -12.67 14.98 7.85
CA GLU A 122 -11.71 15.71 7.01
C GLU A 122 -12.18 17.11 6.65
N ASP A 123 -13.49 17.29 6.42
CA ASP A 123 -14.00 18.52 5.82
C ASP A 123 -15.49 18.78 6.09
N LYS A 124 -15.81 19.11 7.34
CA LYS A 124 -17.20 19.32 7.81
C LYS A 124 -18.07 20.29 6.99
N ARG A 125 -17.46 21.15 6.17
CA ARG A 125 -18.15 22.13 5.30
C ARG A 125 -17.93 21.82 3.82
N PHE A 126 -17.59 20.57 3.50
CA PHE A 126 -17.29 20.13 2.15
C PHE A 126 -18.34 20.59 1.14
N TYR A 127 -19.63 20.45 1.47
CA TYR A 127 -20.72 20.85 0.59
C TYR A 127 -21.02 22.37 0.56
N GLU A 128 -20.41 23.17 1.44
CA GLU A 128 -20.67 24.62 1.54
C GLU A 128 -19.61 25.50 0.86
N HIS A 129 -18.37 25.02 0.76
CA HIS A 129 -17.27 25.80 0.17
C HIS A 129 -16.96 25.37 -1.28
N GLU A 130 -16.24 26.20 -2.02
CA GLU A 130 -15.81 25.92 -3.40
C GLU A 130 -14.29 25.63 -3.36
N GLY A 131 -13.89 24.37 -3.21
CA GLY A 131 -12.48 23.95 -3.20
C GLY A 131 -11.71 24.22 -1.91
N VAL A 132 -11.80 25.41 -1.33
CA VAL A 132 -11.07 25.80 -0.11
C VAL A 132 -11.99 26.39 0.96
N ASP A 133 -11.90 25.85 2.17
CA ASP A 133 -12.57 26.42 3.34
C ASP A 133 -11.76 27.59 3.92
N TRP A 134 -11.91 28.77 3.33
CA TRP A 134 -11.23 29.99 3.76
C TRP A 134 -11.43 30.34 5.24
N LYS A 135 -12.62 30.05 5.80
CA LYS A 135 -12.92 30.29 7.22
C LYS A 135 -12.08 29.37 8.12
N ARG A 136 -11.90 28.10 7.73
CA ARG A 136 -11.03 27.14 8.45
C ARG A 136 -9.57 27.49 8.26
N THR A 137 -9.14 27.73 7.02
CA THR A 137 -7.75 28.06 6.69
C THR A 137 -7.27 29.28 7.48
N VAL A 138 -8.00 30.40 7.44
CA VAL A 138 -7.62 31.62 8.19
C VAL A 138 -7.57 31.38 9.69
N ARG A 139 -8.56 30.67 10.25
CA ARG A 139 -8.60 30.33 11.68
C ARG A 139 -7.38 29.50 12.09
N VAL A 140 -7.05 28.46 11.33
CA VAL A 140 -5.92 27.56 11.59
C VAL A 140 -4.58 28.30 11.43
N THR A 141 -4.44 29.16 10.42
CA THR A 141 -3.22 29.97 10.26
C THR A 141 -3.00 30.90 11.45
N ILE A 142 -4.06 31.59 11.92
CA ILE A 142 -3.99 32.44 13.11
C ILE A 142 -3.64 31.60 14.35
N SER A 143 -4.32 30.48 14.59
CA SER A 143 -4.06 29.65 15.77
C SER A 143 -2.63 29.10 15.78
N THR A 144 -2.09 28.70 14.63
CA THR A 144 -0.72 28.19 14.49
C THR A 144 0.31 29.27 14.82
N LEU A 145 0.10 30.50 14.35
CA LEU A 145 1.00 31.64 14.62
C LEU A 145 1.04 32.04 16.10
N PHE A 146 -0.08 31.92 16.83
CA PHE A 146 -0.17 32.34 18.22
C PHE A 146 0.10 31.21 19.23
N ASN A 147 -0.28 29.97 18.91
CA ASN A 147 -0.26 28.85 19.86
C ASN A 147 0.77 27.77 19.54
N GLY A 148 1.51 27.87 18.42
CA GLY A 148 2.57 26.93 18.04
C GLY A 148 2.09 25.52 17.64
N TYR A 149 0.79 25.22 17.77
CA TYR A 149 0.16 23.97 17.37
C TYR A 149 -0.97 24.25 16.36
N GLY A 150 -0.92 23.60 15.20
CA GLY A 150 -1.90 23.75 14.12
C GLY A 150 -2.62 22.43 13.83
N GLU A 151 -3.95 22.47 13.81
CA GLU A 151 -4.78 21.40 13.22
C GLU A 151 -4.68 21.42 11.68
N GLY A 152 -5.03 20.31 11.02
CA GLY A 152 -5.05 20.23 9.57
C GLY A 152 -6.12 21.16 8.96
N GLY A 153 -5.70 22.12 8.13
CA GLY A 153 -6.59 23.09 7.49
C GLY A 153 -7.01 22.77 6.05
N SER A 154 -6.63 21.59 5.52
CA SER A 154 -6.86 21.22 4.12
C SER A 154 -8.25 20.61 3.89
N THR A 155 -8.87 20.90 2.75
CA THR A 155 -10.15 20.34 2.28
C THR A 155 -9.99 18.97 1.62
N ILE A 156 -11.09 18.24 1.45
CA ILE A 156 -11.11 16.98 0.68
C ILE A 156 -10.61 17.24 -0.75
N THR A 157 -11.07 18.31 -1.39
CA THR A 157 -10.64 18.69 -2.75
C THR A 157 -9.13 18.96 -2.83
N GLN A 158 -8.56 19.64 -1.83
CA GLN A 158 -7.12 19.86 -1.75
C GLN A 158 -6.33 18.56 -1.56
N GLN A 159 -6.84 17.66 -0.72
CA GLN A 159 -6.21 16.34 -0.53
C GLN A 159 -6.30 15.48 -1.79
N LEU A 160 -7.42 15.51 -2.51
CA LEU A 160 -7.57 14.83 -3.79
C LEU A 160 -6.55 15.32 -4.82
N VAL A 161 -6.41 16.64 -4.97
CA VAL A 161 -5.41 17.24 -5.86
C VAL A 161 -3.99 16.80 -5.48
N LYS A 162 -3.68 16.75 -4.18
CA LYS A 162 -2.39 16.23 -3.71
C LYS A 162 -2.19 14.78 -4.14
N ASN A 163 -3.18 13.92 -3.89
CA ASN A 163 -3.10 12.49 -4.18
C ASN A 163 -2.99 12.21 -5.69
N ILE A 164 -3.67 12.99 -6.54
CA ILE A 164 -3.58 12.85 -8.00
C ILE A 164 -2.21 13.29 -8.53
N THR A 165 -1.63 14.34 -7.96
CA THR A 165 -0.42 14.97 -8.52
C THR A 165 0.88 14.36 -8.01
N GLY A 166 0.85 13.60 -6.90
CA GLY A 166 2.04 13.02 -6.27
C GLY A 166 3.07 14.06 -5.81
N ASP A 167 2.68 15.34 -5.70
CA ASP A 167 3.58 16.41 -5.28
C ASP A 167 3.66 16.43 -3.74
N ASP A 168 4.69 15.79 -3.20
CA ASP A 168 4.93 15.67 -1.75
C ASP A 168 5.86 16.75 -1.17
N ARG A 169 6.32 17.70 -1.99
CA ARG A 169 7.28 18.73 -1.55
C ARG A 169 6.63 19.72 -0.58
N ILE A 170 7.18 19.89 0.62
CA ILE A 170 6.63 20.85 1.60
C ILE A 170 7.10 22.28 1.29
N THR A 171 6.65 22.86 0.17
CA THR A 171 6.96 24.26 -0.19
C THR A 171 5.70 25.12 -0.30
N PRO A 172 5.78 26.43 0.01
CA PRO A 172 4.66 27.36 -0.15
C PRO A 172 4.11 27.39 -1.58
N GLU A 173 4.99 27.29 -2.57
CA GLU A 173 4.64 27.30 -4.00
C GLU A 173 3.79 26.08 -4.35
N ARG A 174 4.12 24.90 -3.83
CA ARG A 174 3.27 23.70 -3.98
C ARG A 174 1.89 23.94 -3.40
N LYS A 175 1.81 24.47 -2.18
CA LYS A 175 0.52 24.67 -1.50
C LYS A 175 -0.36 25.69 -2.24
N ILE A 176 0.25 26.71 -2.84
CA ILE A 176 -0.46 27.67 -3.72
C ILE A 176 -1.02 26.94 -4.95
N ARG A 177 -0.22 26.10 -5.64
CA ARG A 177 -0.72 25.29 -6.77
C ARG A 177 -1.86 24.36 -6.37
N GLU A 178 -1.76 23.71 -5.21
CA GLU A 178 -2.81 22.83 -4.66
C GLU A 178 -4.13 23.59 -4.45
N ILE A 179 -4.06 24.82 -3.90
CA ILE A 179 -5.23 25.70 -3.74
C ILE A 179 -5.88 26.03 -5.09
N PHE A 180 -5.10 26.49 -6.08
CA PHE A 180 -5.64 26.87 -7.38
C PHE A 180 -6.23 25.67 -8.13
N ARG A 181 -5.53 24.54 -8.14
CA ARG A 181 -6.04 23.30 -8.74
C ARG A 181 -7.32 22.82 -8.07
N ALA A 182 -7.44 22.93 -6.74
CA ALA A 182 -8.67 22.59 -6.03
C ALA A 182 -9.82 23.52 -6.40
N LEU A 183 -9.56 24.82 -6.57
CA LEU A 183 -10.56 25.79 -7.04
C LEU A 183 -11.00 25.48 -8.48
N THR A 184 -10.07 25.20 -9.39
CA THR A 184 -10.38 24.83 -10.78
C THR A 184 -11.18 23.53 -10.84
N LEU A 185 -10.77 22.50 -10.08
CA LEU A 185 -11.44 21.20 -10.08
C LEU A 185 -12.92 21.31 -9.69
N GLU A 186 -13.27 22.20 -8.76
CA GLU A 186 -14.65 22.45 -8.32
C GLU A 186 -15.49 23.27 -9.32
N THR A 187 -14.85 23.89 -10.31
CA THR A 187 -15.58 24.52 -11.43
C THR A 187 -15.93 23.52 -12.53
N GLU A 188 -15.21 22.39 -12.59
CA GLU A 188 -15.35 21.38 -13.64
C GLU A 188 -16.14 20.15 -13.18
N TYR A 189 -16.04 19.79 -11.89
CA TYR A 189 -16.65 18.58 -11.33
C TYR A 189 -17.60 18.91 -10.17
N THR A 190 -18.62 18.07 -10.00
CA THR A 190 -19.55 18.22 -8.88
C THR A 190 -18.93 17.75 -7.56
N LYS A 191 -19.52 18.15 -6.44
CA LYS A 191 -19.14 17.63 -5.10
C LYS A 191 -19.18 16.11 -5.01
N ILE A 192 -20.11 15.49 -5.75
CA ILE A 192 -20.28 14.05 -5.78
C ILE A 192 -19.09 13.41 -6.51
N ASP A 193 -18.74 13.92 -7.70
CA ASP A 193 -17.59 13.43 -8.47
C ASP A 193 -16.27 13.57 -7.68
N ILE A 194 -16.09 14.71 -7.00
CA ILE A 194 -14.89 14.97 -6.19
C ILE A 194 -14.83 14.01 -5.00
N LEU A 195 -15.95 13.78 -4.32
CA LEU A 195 -15.99 12.86 -3.19
C LEU A 195 -15.77 11.41 -3.65
N GLU A 196 -16.35 11.00 -4.78
CA GLU A 196 -16.14 9.67 -5.37
C GLU A 196 -14.66 9.45 -5.67
N ALA A 197 -14.04 10.39 -6.39
CA ALA A 197 -12.63 10.31 -6.74
C ALA A 197 -11.73 10.34 -5.51
N TYR A 198 -12.07 11.12 -4.48
CA TYR A 198 -11.34 11.14 -3.21
C TYR A 198 -11.44 9.80 -2.47
N LEU A 199 -12.65 9.27 -2.29
CA LEU A 199 -12.88 8.02 -1.58
C LEU A 199 -12.21 6.83 -2.29
N ASN A 200 -12.05 6.88 -3.61
CA ASN A 200 -11.35 5.85 -4.37
C ASN A 200 -9.82 6.00 -4.40
N ARG A 201 -9.27 7.13 -3.95
CA ARG A 201 -7.82 7.43 -4.03
C ARG A 201 -7.16 7.69 -2.69
N VAL A 202 -7.93 7.94 -1.63
CA VAL A 202 -7.40 8.26 -0.31
C VAL A 202 -6.49 7.14 0.21
N PRO A 203 -5.26 7.45 0.66
CA PRO A 203 -4.38 6.44 1.28
C PRO A 203 -4.96 6.00 2.62
N LEU A 204 -5.09 4.69 2.81
CA LEU A 204 -5.66 4.09 4.02
C LEU A 204 -4.68 3.14 4.73
N GLY A 205 -3.39 3.15 4.36
CA GLY A 205 -2.31 2.50 5.11
C GLY A 205 -1.58 1.44 4.29
N GLY A 206 -0.27 1.33 4.47
CA GLY A 206 0.58 0.45 3.65
C GLY A 206 0.39 0.72 2.16
N THR A 207 0.01 -0.31 1.41
CA THR A 207 -0.31 -0.23 -0.02
C THR A 207 -1.81 -0.08 -0.30
N VAL A 208 -2.66 0.16 0.71
CA VAL A 208 -4.11 0.22 0.56
C VAL A 208 -4.57 1.64 0.23
N TYR A 209 -5.17 1.81 -0.95
CA TYR A 209 -5.72 3.08 -1.40
C TYR A 209 -7.18 2.92 -1.80
N GLY A 210 -8.00 3.86 -1.35
CA GLY A 210 -9.42 3.88 -1.62
C GLY A 210 -10.24 2.95 -0.73
N VAL A 211 -11.50 3.35 -0.51
CA VAL A 211 -12.42 2.66 0.40
C VAL A 211 -12.79 1.26 -0.08
N GLY A 212 -12.80 1.01 -1.40
CA GLY A 212 -13.01 -0.31 -2.00
C GLY A 212 -11.97 -1.33 -1.53
N SER A 213 -10.69 -0.99 -1.71
CA SER A 213 -9.59 -1.84 -1.26
C SER A 213 -9.58 -1.98 0.26
N ALA A 214 -9.85 -0.89 0.99
CA ALA A 214 -9.80 -0.89 2.44
C ALA A 214 -10.90 -1.74 3.08
N ALA A 215 -12.12 -1.71 2.54
CA ALA A 215 -13.23 -2.56 3.00
C ALA A 215 -12.84 -4.04 2.97
N TYR A 216 -12.27 -4.48 1.85
CA TYR A 216 -11.81 -5.85 1.72
C TYR A 216 -10.58 -6.12 2.58
N PHE A 217 -9.59 -5.23 2.57
CA PHE A 217 -8.32 -5.45 3.26
C PHE A 217 -8.50 -5.59 4.78
N TYR A 218 -9.23 -4.65 5.39
CA TYR A 218 -9.41 -4.59 6.85
C TYR A 218 -10.52 -5.52 7.35
N PHE A 219 -11.60 -5.70 6.58
CA PHE A 219 -12.81 -6.38 7.07
C PHE A 219 -13.26 -7.58 6.24
N GLY A 220 -12.66 -7.81 5.06
CA GLY A 220 -13.08 -8.88 4.15
C GLY A 220 -14.45 -8.65 3.52
N LYS A 221 -14.91 -7.40 3.48
CA LYS A 221 -16.24 -6.98 3.05
C LYS A 221 -16.20 -6.16 1.76
N THR A 222 -17.34 -6.08 1.08
CA THR A 222 -17.58 -5.03 0.07
C THR A 222 -17.99 -3.73 0.75
N VAL A 223 -17.85 -2.59 0.06
CA VAL A 223 -18.05 -1.25 0.66
C VAL A 223 -19.48 -1.05 1.18
N ASP A 224 -20.46 -1.62 0.50
CA ASP A 224 -21.88 -1.58 0.86
C ASP A 224 -22.22 -2.39 2.13
N GLN A 225 -21.32 -3.25 2.59
CA GLN A 225 -21.49 -4.08 3.78
C GLN A 225 -20.83 -3.48 5.04
N LEU A 226 -20.15 -2.34 4.91
CA LEU A 226 -19.47 -1.69 6.02
C LEU A 226 -20.46 -1.15 7.04
N THR A 227 -20.15 -1.27 8.32
CA THR A 227 -20.94 -0.66 9.39
C THR A 227 -20.52 0.80 9.64
N ILE A 228 -21.26 1.51 10.49
CA ILE A 228 -20.89 2.87 10.94
C ILE A 228 -19.56 2.82 11.70
N ALA A 229 -19.36 1.81 12.55
CA ALA A 229 -18.12 1.60 13.29
C ALA A 229 -16.94 1.41 12.34
N GLU A 230 -17.06 0.54 11.35
CA GLU A 230 -16.01 0.25 10.36
C GLU A 230 -15.72 1.48 9.47
N SER A 231 -16.76 2.22 9.09
CA SER A 231 -16.63 3.47 8.34
C SER A 231 -15.83 4.53 9.11
N ALA A 232 -16.09 4.65 10.42
CA ALA A 232 -15.36 5.55 11.30
C ALA A 232 -13.89 5.14 11.49
N ILE A 233 -13.56 3.85 11.42
CA ILE A 233 -12.17 3.38 11.44
C ILE A 233 -11.44 3.89 10.18
N LEU A 234 -12.02 3.69 9.00
CA LEU A 234 -11.44 4.13 7.72
C LEU A 234 -11.29 5.66 7.65
N ALA A 235 -12.32 6.40 8.03
CA ALA A 235 -12.25 7.87 8.04
C ALA A 235 -11.30 8.40 9.14
N GLY A 236 -11.17 7.69 10.26
CA GLY A 236 -10.30 8.11 11.36
C GLY A 236 -8.82 8.08 10.99
N MET A 237 -8.39 7.05 10.27
CA MET A 237 -6.97 6.79 10.02
C MET A 237 -6.30 7.70 8.96
N THR A 238 -7.09 8.36 8.11
CA THR A 238 -6.64 9.26 7.02
C THR A 238 -5.56 10.26 7.42
N ARG A 239 -5.61 10.76 8.67
CA ARG A 239 -4.62 11.71 9.22
C ARG A 239 -3.21 11.13 9.25
N SER A 240 -3.07 9.84 9.55
CA SER A 240 -1.78 9.15 9.62
C SER A 240 -1.98 7.64 9.41
N PRO A 241 -2.24 7.22 8.15
CA PRO A 241 -2.71 5.86 7.88
C PRO A 241 -1.72 4.78 8.32
N SER A 242 -0.41 5.03 8.18
CA SER A 242 0.63 4.07 8.57
C SER A 242 0.67 3.77 10.07
N VAL A 243 0.19 4.68 10.92
CA VAL A 243 0.24 4.54 12.39
C VAL A 243 -1.13 4.24 12.99
N LEU A 244 -2.20 4.76 12.37
CA LEU A 244 -3.56 4.69 12.90
C LEU A 244 -4.38 3.53 12.34
N ASN A 245 -3.80 2.72 11.45
CA ASN A 245 -4.48 1.53 10.96
C ASN A 245 -4.50 0.41 12.03
N PRO A 246 -5.54 -0.45 12.05
CA PRO A 246 -5.72 -1.50 13.05
C PRO A 246 -4.57 -2.51 13.16
N TYR A 247 -3.86 -2.79 12.07
CA TYR A 247 -2.76 -3.76 12.04
C TYR A 247 -1.43 -3.17 12.54
N ALA A 248 -1.27 -1.85 12.54
CA ALA A 248 -0.11 -1.19 13.12
C ALA A 248 -0.29 -0.89 14.61
N ASN A 249 -1.50 -0.46 15.02
CA ASN A 249 -1.79 -0.20 16.42
C ASN A 249 -3.31 -0.19 16.68
N LEU A 250 -3.82 -1.27 17.28
CA LEU A 250 -5.25 -1.46 17.49
C LEU A 250 -5.86 -0.39 18.42
N GLU A 251 -5.18 -0.06 19.52
CA GLU A 251 -5.63 0.94 20.50
C GLU A 251 -5.71 2.35 19.91
N ARG A 252 -4.66 2.81 19.23
CA ARG A 252 -4.67 4.13 18.56
C ARG A 252 -5.70 4.19 17.45
N SER A 253 -5.91 3.07 16.74
CA SER A 253 -6.98 2.95 15.77
C SER A 253 -8.34 3.16 16.45
N LYS A 254 -8.58 2.51 17.60
CA LYS A 254 -9.81 2.63 18.38
C LYS A 254 -10.05 4.06 18.89
N GLU A 255 -9.03 4.70 19.48
CA GLU A 255 -9.11 6.10 19.90
C GLU A 255 -9.53 7.01 18.74
N ARG A 256 -8.97 6.75 17.55
CA ARG A 256 -9.24 7.54 16.37
C ARG A 256 -10.62 7.25 15.76
N GLN A 257 -11.09 6.00 15.82
CA GLN A 257 -12.47 5.65 15.48
C GLN A 257 -13.45 6.41 16.37
N LEU A 258 -13.23 6.43 17.70
CA LEU A 258 -14.10 7.15 18.63
C LEU A 258 -14.15 8.65 18.36
N TYR A 259 -13.02 9.24 17.97
CA TYR A 259 -12.98 10.62 17.48
C TYR A 259 -13.83 10.81 16.23
N ALA A 260 -13.71 9.93 15.23
CA ALA A 260 -14.49 10.01 14.00
C ALA A 260 -16.01 9.89 14.26
N LEU A 261 -16.42 8.92 15.09
CA LEU A 261 -17.80 8.77 15.53
C LEU A 261 -18.30 10.03 16.24
N LYS A 262 -17.47 10.63 17.11
CA LYS A 262 -17.82 11.87 17.81
C LYS A 262 -18.02 13.03 16.83
N CYS A 263 -17.16 13.16 15.82
CA CYS A 263 -17.32 14.14 14.75
C CYS A 263 -18.62 13.95 13.97
N MET A 264 -19.00 12.71 13.65
CA MET A 264 -20.26 12.41 12.96
C MET A 264 -21.47 12.77 13.82
N TYR A 265 -21.43 12.41 15.10
CA TYR A 265 -22.50 12.71 16.07
C TYR A 265 -22.67 14.22 16.31
N ASP A 266 -21.59 14.96 16.56
CA ASP A 266 -21.65 16.40 16.83
C ASP A 266 -22.15 17.22 15.63
N GLN A 267 -22.04 16.65 14.42
CA GLN A 267 -22.56 17.22 13.19
C GLN A 267 -23.99 16.77 12.86
N GLY A 268 -24.58 15.90 13.67
CA GLY A 268 -25.94 15.39 13.47
C GLY A 268 -26.07 14.41 12.30
N LEU A 269 -24.98 13.78 11.88
CA LEU A 269 -24.94 12.82 10.77
C LEU A 269 -25.37 11.41 11.19
N ILE A 270 -25.27 11.11 12.49
CA ILE A 270 -25.75 9.88 13.11
C ILE A 270 -26.56 10.23 14.36
N THR A 271 -27.53 9.39 14.70
CA THR A 271 -28.36 9.51 15.89
C THR A 271 -27.59 9.13 17.15
N THR A 272 -28.16 9.43 18.33
CA THR A 272 -27.59 9.02 19.61
C THR A 272 -27.50 7.50 19.74
N ASP A 273 -28.51 6.77 19.27
CA ASP A 273 -28.55 5.31 19.34
C ASP A 273 -27.46 4.69 18.44
N GLU A 274 -27.35 5.14 17.19
CA GLU A 274 -26.28 4.71 16.26
C GLU A 274 -24.89 5.03 16.78
N TYR A 275 -24.71 6.20 17.43
CA TYR A 275 -23.43 6.60 18.02
C TYR A 275 -23.04 5.68 19.19
N GLU A 276 -23.96 5.38 20.09
CA GLU A 276 -23.68 4.50 21.23
C GLU A 276 -23.48 3.04 20.81
N GLU A 277 -24.24 2.55 19.81
CA GLU A 277 -24.06 1.21 19.24
C GLU A 277 -22.71 1.06 18.53
N ALA A 278 -22.35 2.00 17.64
CA ALA A 278 -21.10 1.94 16.89
C ALA A 278 -19.83 2.04 17.77
N LYS A 279 -19.93 2.64 18.96
CA LYS A 279 -18.80 2.72 19.91
C LYS A 279 -18.42 1.36 20.48
N VAL A 280 -19.43 0.53 20.76
CA VAL A 280 -19.26 -0.78 21.43
C VAL A 280 -19.36 -1.95 20.45
N GLU A 281 -19.57 -1.69 19.17
CA GLU A 281 -19.59 -2.70 18.12
C GLU A 281 -18.30 -3.53 18.14
N GLN A 282 -18.47 -4.86 18.17
CA GLN A 282 -17.38 -5.81 18.06
C GLN A 282 -16.93 -5.93 16.61
N VAL A 283 -15.84 -5.25 16.26
CA VAL A 283 -15.32 -5.23 14.90
C VAL A 283 -14.39 -6.43 14.69
N LYS A 284 -14.72 -7.25 13.68
CA LYS A 284 -13.89 -8.39 13.26
C LYS A 284 -13.01 -7.98 12.09
N PHE A 285 -11.70 -8.06 12.28
CA PHE A 285 -10.74 -7.77 11.23
C PHE A 285 -10.44 -9.02 10.40
N ARG A 286 -10.14 -8.83 9.11
CA ARG A 286 -9.82 -9.92 8.19
C ARG A 286 -8.51 -10.63 8.59
N LEU A 287 -7.44 -9.87 8.75
CA LEU A 287 -6.16 -10.35 9.27
C LEU A 287 -6.17 -10.36 10.81
N ILE A 288 -5.29 -11.19 11.38
CA ILE A 288 -5.14 -11.37 12.82
C ILE A 288 -4.66 -10.06 13.45
N VAL A 289 -5.26 -9.68 14.58
CA VAL A 289 -4.87 -8.50 15.39
C VAL A 289 -4.57 -8.93 16.82
N GLU A 290 -3.58 -8.30 17.44
CA GLU A 290 -3.27 -8.46 18.87
C GLU A 290 -4.14 -7.52 19.72
N GLY A 291 -4.75 -8.05 20.78
CA GLY A 291 -5.51 -7.29 21.77
C GLY A 291 -7.02 -7.27 21.55
N ASP A 292 -7.74 -6.55 22.42
CA ASP A 292 -9.20 -6.56 22.52
C ASP A 292 -9.84 -5.17 22.42
N ALA A 293 -9.11 -4.16 21.92
CA ALA A 293 -9.55 -2.76 21.87
C ALA A 293 -10.92 -2.55 21.21
N TYR A 294 -11.31 -3.43 20.29
CA TYR A 294 -12.61 -3.45 19.62
C TYR A 294 -13.60 -4.45 20.23
N GLY A 295 -13.40 -4.86 21.48
CA GLY A 295 -14.28 -5.79 22.21
C GLY A 295 -14.27 -7.23 21.66
N TYR A 296 -13.33 -7.55 20.78
CA TYR A 296 -13.15 -8.86 20.14
C TYR A 296 -11.69 -9.26 20.24
N VAL A 297 -11.43 -10.40 20.90
CA VAL A 297 -10.13 -11.08 20.87
C VAL A 297 -10.17 -12.06 19.71
N ASP A 298 -9.19 -11.99 18.81
CA ASP A 298 -9.11 -12.91 17.68
C ASP A 298 -8.69 -14.30 18.17
N PRO A 299 -9.54 -15.34 18.08
CA PRO A 299 -9.19 -16.69 18.54
C PRO A 299 -8.04 -17.29 17.72
N ARG A 300 -7.78 -16.78 16.51
CA ARG A 300 -6.62 -17.18 15.69
C ARG A 300 -5.30 -16.66 16.27
N TYR A 301 -5.34 -15.65 17.15
CA TYR A 301 -4.13 -15.05 17.71
C TYR A 301 -3.39 -16.04 18.61
N ASP A 302 -4.09 -16.72 19.53
CA ASP A 302 -3.46 -17.71 20.42
C ASP A 302 -3.07 -18.99 19.66
N GLU A 303 -3.80 -19.37 18.62
CA GLU A 303 -3.46 -20.50 17.74
C GLU A 303 -2.19 -20.25 16.91
N TYR A 304 -1.96 -18.99 16.50
CA TYR A 304 -0.88 -18.62 15.58
C TYR A 304 0.35 -17.99 16.27
N TYR A 305 0.14 -17.25 17.37
CA TYR A 305 1.17 -16.51 18.12
C TYR A 305 1.24 -16.89 19.61
N GLY A 306 0.27 -17.66 20.12
CA GLY A 306 0.27 -18.12 21.51
C GLY A 306 1.36 -19.15 21.75
N ASN A 307 2.39 -18.75 22.50
CA ASN A 307 3.35 -19.69 23.05
C ASN A 307 2.61 -20.83 23.78
N ASN A 308 2.98 -22.08 23.45
CA ASN A 308 2.74 -23.27 24.26
C ASN A 308 3.25 -23.04 25.69
N THR A 309 2.42 -22.47 26.56
CA THR A 309 2.64 -22.45 28.00
C THR A 309 1.45 -23.07 28.72
N SER A 310 1.40 -24.39 28.66
CA SER A 310 0.74 -25.19 29.69
C SER A 310 1.68 -26.33 30.07
N SER A 311 2.41 -26.09 31.16
CA SER A 311 3.04 -27.10 31.99
C SER A 311 1.99 -27.98 32.67
N ASP A 312 2.39 -29.22 32.93
CA ASP A 312 1.78 -30.23 33.81
C ASP A 312 0.57 -30.95 33.16
N ASP A 313 0.58 -32.24 32.77
CA ASP A 313 1.12 -33.43 33.41
C ASP A 313 1.00 -34.67 32.48
N GLU A 314 1.98 -35.56 32.61
CA GLU A 314 2.03 -37.02 32.35
C GLU A 314 1.03 -37.69 31.37
N ASP A 315 1.56 -38.22 30.27
CA ASP A 315 1.75 -39.68 30.12
C ASP A 315 2.58 -40.02 28.88
N GLY A 316 3.59 -40.88 29.08
CA GLY A 316 4.74 -41.02 28.21
C GLY A 316 4.50 -41.63 26.83
N TYR A 317 5.23 -41.06 25.87
CA TYR A 317 6.01 -41.78 24.88
C TYR A 317 7.33 -41.01 24.70
N ASP A 318 8.44 -41.63 25.10
CA ASP A 318 9.76 -41.27 24.59
C ASP A 318 9.73 -41.54 23.09
N ASP A 319 9.74 -40.48 22.28
CA ASP A 319 10.18 -40.56 20.90
C ASP A 319 11.07 -39.36 20.59
N GLU A 320 12.12 -39.67 19.86
CA GLU A 320 13.39 -38.96 19.73
C GLU A 320 13.26 -37.52 19.22
N ASP A 321 14.14 -36.65 19.72
CA ASP A 321 14.51 -35.31 19.22
C ASP A 321 13.83 -34.89 17.91
N THR A 322 12.71 -34.18 18.01
CA THR A 322 12.06 -33.56 16.85
C THR A 322 12.94 -32.45 16.30
N TYR A 323 13.49 -32.70 15.12
CA TYR A 323 14.34 -31.83 14.33
C TYR A 323 13.68 -30.48 14.01
N GLU A 324 14.29 -29.38 14.43
CA GLU A 324 13.94 -28.05 13.91
C GLU A 324 14.65 -27.84 12.57
N ALA A 325 13.89 -27.75 11.47
CA ALA A 325 14.40 -27.27 10.20
C ALA A 325 14.93 -25.82 10.35
N TYR A 326 15.84 -25.41 9.45
CA TYR A 326 16.36 -24.04 9.39
C TYR A 326 15.20 -23.04 9.20
N LYS A 327 14.89 -22.28 10.26
CA LYS A 327 13.86 -21.23 10.25
C LYS A 327 14.45 -19.92 9.76
N TRP A 328 13.77 -19.28 8.82
CA TRP A 328 14.08 -17.91 8.39
C TRP A 328 13.32 -16.95 9.32
N ASP A 329 13.96 -16.45 10.36
CA ASP A 329 13.30 -15.71 11.45
C ASP A 329 12.73 -14.32 11.06
N GLU A 330 12.75 -13.92 9.78
CA GLU A 330 12.42 -12.54 9.36
C GLU A 330 11.56 -12.40 8.08
N TYR A 331 10.91 -13.45 7.57
CA TYR A 331 10.13 -13.34 6.33
C TYR A 331 8.76 -14.05 6.34
N GLU A 332 7.68 -13.30 6.11
CA GLU A 332 6.34 -13.85 5.91
C GLU A 332 6.17 -14.28 4.44
N ILE A 333 6.15 -15.59 4.20
CA ILE A 333 5.96 -16.16 2.86
C ILE A 333 4.50 -16.00 2.46
N SER A 334 4.24 -15.25 1.39
CA SER A 334 2.86 -14.94 0.95
C SER A 334 2.43 -15.74 -0.28
N GLN A 335 3.30 -16.58 -0.84
CA GLN A 335 2.93 -17.53 -1.90
C GLN A 335 3.80 -18.79 -1.96
N ASN A 336 3.21 -19.83 -2.55
CA ASN A 336 3.82 -21.14 -2.74
C ASN A 336 4.79 -21.16 -3.95
N TRP A 337 5.58 -22.23 -4.11
CA TRP A 337 6.58 -22.33 -5.19
C TRP A 337 5.98 -22.27 -6.60
N TYR A 338 4.77 -22.82 -6.78
CA TYR A 338 4.08 -22.82 -8.06
C TYR A 338 3.66 -21.40 -8.46
N VAL A 339 3.06 -20.64 -7.53
CA VAL A 339 2.57 -19.29 -7.78
C VAL A 339 3.73 -18.35 -8.15
N ASP A 340 4.90 -18.52 -7.53
CA ASP A 340 6.14 -17.82 -7.95
C ASP A 340 6.48 -18.10 -9.42
N ALA A 341 6.57 -19.38 -9.79
CA ALA A 341 6.88 -19.79 -11.15
C ALA A 341 5.84 -19.28 -12.17
N ALA A 342 4.56 -19.32 -11.79
CA ALA A 342 3.47 -18.85 -12.64
C ALA A 342 3.52 -17.33 -12.87
N ILE A 343 3.81 -16.53 -11.84
CA ILE A 343 3.96 -15.08 -11.99
C ILE A 343 5.10 -14.77 -12.95
N GLU A 344 6.26 -15.41 -12.78
CA GLU A 344 7.42 -15.21 -13.65
C GLU A 344 7.09 -15.56 -15.11
N GLN A 345 6.44 -16.70 -15.34
CA GLN A 345 6.02 -17.13 -16.67
C GLN A 345 5.04 -16.12 -17.30
N VAL A 346 4.06 -15.63 -16.54
CA VAL A 346 3.08 -14.65 -17.05
C VAL A 346 3.78 -13.34 -17.42
N ILE A 347 4.75 -12.87 -16.64
CA ILE A 347 5.53 -11.67 -16.97
C ILE A 347 6.30 -11.87 -18.28
N GLU A 348 6.97 -13.01 -18.44
CA GLU A 348 7.68 -13.34 -19.68
C GLU A 348 6.76 -13.41 -20.90
N ASP A 349 5.61 -14.06 -20.75
CA ASP A 349 4.64 -14.23 -21.83
C ASP A 349 4.03 -12.88 -22.23
N LEU A 350 3.70 -12.01 -21.25
CA LEU A 350 3.25 -10.65 -21.51
C LEU A 350 4.31 -9.81 -22.21
N SER A 351 5.56 -9.91 -21.75
CA SER A 351 6.73 -9.26 -22.35
C SER A 351 6.86 -9.63 -23.83
N LYS A 352 6.86 -10.93 -24.15
CA LYS A 352 6.93 -11.45 -25.53
C LYS A 352 5.72 -11.05 -26.37
N ALA A 353 4.51 -11.19 -25.84
CA ALA A 353 3.27 -10.93 -26.58
C ALA A 353 3.09 -9.45 -26.94
N LYS A 354 3.53 -8.54 -26.06
CA LYS A 354 3.37 -7.09 -26.25
C LYS A 354 4.63 -6.39 -26.73
N GLY A 355 5.76 -7.09 -26.86
CA GLY A 355 7.05 -6.50 -27.24
C GLY A 355 7.57 -5.52 -26.20
N MET A 356 7.28 -5.76 -24.91
CA MET A 356 7.69 -4.93 -23.79
C MET A 356 8.96 -5.48 -23.14
N THR A 357 9.65 -4.67 -22.34
CA THR A 357 10.69 -5.17 -21.44
C THR A 357 10.07 -5.95 -20.28
N TYR A 358 10.85 -6.81 -19.61
CA TYR A 358 10.40 -7.54 -18.42
C TYR A 358 9.86 -6.60 -17.32
N ALA A 359 10.54 -5.47 -17.08
CA ALA A 359 10.13 -4.50 -16.07
C ALA A 359 8.77 -3.85 -16.41
N GLU A 360 8.57 -3.49 -17.68
CA GLU A 360 7.29 -2.95 -18.16
C GLU A 360 6.18 -3.99 -18.08
N ALA A 361 6.45 -5.25 -18.48
CA ALA A 361 5.48 -6.33 -18.40
C ALA A 361 5.11 -6.68 -16.95
N LYS A 362 6.06 -6.62 -16.01
CA LYS A 362 5.80 -6.76 -14.58
C LYS A 362 4.91 -5.64 -14.06
N GLN A 363 5.20 -4.38 -14.43
CA GLN A 363 4.36 -3.27 -14.06
C GLN A 363 2.94 -3.38 -14.66
N ASP A 364 2.84 -3.76 -15.93
CA ASP A 364 1.58 -4.00 -16.64
C ASP A 364 0.80 -5.11 -15.95
N LEU A 365 1.44 -6.25 -15.60
CA LEU A 365 0.82 -7.33 -14.86
C LEU A 365 0.27 -6.85 -13.51
N TYR A 366 1.01 -6.03 -12.77
CA TYR A 366 0.63 -5.61 -11.42
C TYR A 366 -0.36 -4.42 -11.39
N LYS A 367 -0.60 -3.76 -12.54
CA LYS A 367 -1.50 -2.59 -12.67
C LYS A 367 -2.63 -2.80 -13.69
N GLY A 368 -2.60 -3.89 -14.44
CA GLY A 368 -3.45 -4.12 -15.62
C GLY A 368 -4.79 -4.80 -15.34
N GLY A 369 -5.07 -5.19 -14.08
CA GLY A 369 -6.36 -5.78 -13.72
C GLY A 369 -6.64 -7.15 -14.34
N TYR A 370 -5.59 -7.92 -14.63
CA TYR A 370 -5.71 -9.24 -15.25
C TYR A 370 -6.37 -10.25 -14.33
N LYS A 371 -7.07 -11.23 -14.93
CA LYS A 371 -7.49 -12.46 -14.25
C LYS A 371 -6.66 -13.61 -14.80
N ILE A 372 -5.83 -14.19 -13.96
CA ILE A 372 -4.85 -15.22 -14.29
C ILE A 372 -5.39 -16.53 -13.74
N TYR A 373 -5.63 -17.51 -14.61
CA TYR A 373 -6.17 -18.82 -14.23
C TYR A 373 -5.06 -19.85 -14.36
N LEU A 374 -4.65 -20.41 -13.23
CA LEU A 374 -3.59 -21.42 -13.16
C LEU A 374 -4.13 -22.82 -13.42
N ASN A 375 -3.24 -23.69 -13.91
CA ASN A 375 -3.51 -25.13 -14.02
C ASN A 375 -3.19 -25.88 -12.72
N MET A 376 -2.81 -25.16 -11.66
CA MET A 376 -2.42 -25.73 -10.37
C MET A 376 -3.55 -26.58 -9.80
N ASP A 377 -3.19 -27.79 -9.37
CA ASP A 377 -4.02 -28.61 -8.50
C ASP A 377 -3.59 -28.33 -7.06
N MET A 378 -4.45 -27.62 -6.32
CA MET A 378 -4.12 -27.13 -4.98
C MET A 378 -3.79 -28.27 -4.01
N ASP A 379 -4.54 -29.37 -4.05
CA ASP A 379 -4.34 -30.50 -3.13
C ASP A 379 -3.00 -31.19 -3.38
N ILE A 380 -2.65 -31.35 -4.65
CA ILE A 380 -1.36 -31.96 -5.02
C ILE A 380 -0.22 -31.01 -4.68
N GLN A 381 -0.39 -29.71 -4.92
CA GLN A 381 0.61 -28.71 -4.57
C GLN A 381 0.87 -28.68 -3.06
N ASP A 382 -0.18 -28.69 -2.24
CA ASP A 382 -0.05 -28.63 -0.77
C ASP A 382 0.66 -29.88 -0.24
N LYS A 383 0.29 -31.07 -0.73
CA LYS A 383 1.00 -32.33 -0.39
C LYS A 383 2.45 -32.34 -0.84
N LEU A 384 2.72 -31.78 -2.02
CA LEU A 384 4.07 -31.69 -2.54
C LEU A 384 4.92 -30.76 -1.67
N GLU A 385 4.39 -29.61 -1.26
CA GLU A 385 5.11 -28.70 -0.37
C GLU A 385 5.32 -29.27 1.02
N GLU A 386 4.32 -29.95 1.59
CA GLU A 386 4.46 -30.68 2.85
C GLU A 386 5.58 -31.73 2.76
N PHE A 387 5.60 -32.51 1.68
CA PHE A 387 6.65 -33.52 1.45
C PHE A 387 8.04 -32.88 1.28
N PHE A 388 8.15 -31.78 0.54
CA PHE A 388 9.42 -31.08 0.30
C PHE A 388 9.92 -30.30 1.51
N ARG A 389 9.02 -29.88 2.42
CA ARG A 389 9.38 -29.14 3.63
C ARG A 389 10.17 -29.98 4.61
N ASP A 390 9.92 -31.29 4.68
CA ASP A 390 10.67 -32.21 5.54
C ASP A 390 11.84 -32.87 4.78
N PRO A 391 13.11 -32.50 5.08
CA PRO A 391 14.27 -33.10 4.42
C PRO A 391 14.45 -34.59 4.70
N ASN A 392 13.88 -35.12 5.79
CA ASN A 392 13.99 -36.54 6.13
C ASN A 392 13.21 -37.44 5.16
N ASN A 393 12.28 -36.87 4.38
CA ASN A 393 11.64 -37.57 3.28
C ASN A 393 12.61 -37.96 2.15
N PHE A 394 13.79 -37.31 2.08
CA PHE A 394 14.81 -37.54 1.06
C PHE A 394 16.08 -38.18 1.61
N PHE A 395 16.44 -37.84 2.85
CA PHE A 395 17.73 -38.19 3.43
C PHE A 395 17.55 -38.95 4.74
N TYR A 396 18.40 -39.97 4.94
CA TYR A 396 18.45 -40.71 6.21
C TYR A 396 18.93 -39.83 7.39
N SER A 397 19.69 -38.78 7.11
CA SER A 397 20.15 -37.81 8.08
C SER A 397 20.27 -36.45 7.42
N TYR A 398 19.80 -35.39 8.08
CA TYR A 398 19.89 -34.02 7.60
C TYR A 398 20.55 -33.13 8.66
N ASP A 399 21.59 -32.39 8.27
CA ASP A 399 22.29 -31.47 9.16
C ASP A 399 21.55 -30.13 9.20
N THR A 400 20.78 -29.92 10.26
CA THR A 400 20.00 -28.68 10.48
C THR A 400 20.89 -27.48 10.82
N THR A 401 22.18 -27.68 11.09
CA THR A 401 23.16 -26.63 11.41
C THR A 401 24.03 -26.22 10.23
N ALA A 402 23.93 -26.95 9.10
CA ALA A 402 24.67 -26.65 7.90
C ALA A 402 24.18 -25.33 7.27
N ILE A 403 25.13 -24.50 6.85
CA ILE A 403 24.84 -23.29 6.07
C ILE A 403 24.23 -23.64 4.71
N GLU A 404 23.37 -22.77 4.18
CA GLU A 404 22.56 -23.01 2.97
C GLU A 404 23.33 -23.62 1.80
N GLU A 405 24.56 -23.13 1.55
CA GLU A 405 25.43 -23.59 0.45
C GLU A 405 25.85 -25.07 0.54
N ASN A 406 25.77 -25.67 1.73
CA ASN A 406 26.14 -27.05 1.99
C ASN A 406 24.93 -27.98 2.10
N LEU A 407 23.71 -27.44 2.06
CA LEU A 407 22.49 -28.25 2.12
C LEU A 407 22.25 -28.94 0.78
N VAL A 408 21.96 -30.24 0.82
CA VAL A 408 21.48 -30.96 -0.35
C VAL A 408 20.09 -30.45 -0.69
N GLN A 409 19.86 -30.20 -1.97
CA GLN A 409 18.64 -29.57 -2.48
C GLN A 409 17.96 -30.44 -3.52
N GLY A 410 16.66 -30.22 -3.71
CA GLY A 410 15.82 -30.93 -4.66
C GLY A 410 14.88 -29.99 -5.38
N ALA A 411 14.34 -30.46 -6.50
CA ALA A 411 13.30 -29.78 -7.25
C ALA A 411 12.37 -30.82 -7.88
N PHE A 412 11.11 -30.44 -8.05
CA PHE A 412 10.11 -31.33 -8.63
C PHE A 412 9.12 -30.55 -9.49
N VAL A 413 8.76 -31.12 -10.63
CA VAL A 413 7.74 -30.60 -11.54
C VAL A 413 6.81 -31.74 -11.90
N LEU A 414 5.51 -31.55 -11.66
CA LEU A 414 4.47 -32.49 -12.04
C LEU A 414 3.64 -31.92 -13.19
N THR A 415 3.45 -32.72 -14.24
CA THR A 415 2.60 -32.36 -15.37
C THR A 415 1.46 -33.35 -15.58
N ASP A 416 0.35 -32.87 -16.15
CA ASP A 416 -0.70 -33.74 -16.68
C ASP A 416 -0.33 -34.29 -18.08
N TYR A 417 -1.16 -35.20 -18.62
CA TYR A 417 -0.96 -35.77 -19.96
C TYR A 417 -1.03 -34.75 -21.11
N ARG A 418 -1.51 -33.54 -20.85
CA ARG A 418 -1.57 -32.45 -21.83
C ARG A 418 -0.34 -31.55 -21.76
N GLY A 419 0.56 -31.80 -20.81
CA GLY A 419 1.75 -31.00 -20.56
C GLY A 419 1.52 -29.78 -19.67
N ASN A 420 0.35 -29.65 -19.03
CA ASN A 420 0.13 -28.59 -18.06
C ASN A 420 0.88 -28.91 -16.77
N VAL A 421 1.63 -27.96 -16.23
CA VAL A 421 2.21 -28.08 -14.89
C VAL A 421 1.08 -27.94 -13.86
N ILE A 422 0.94 -28.94 -12.98
CA ILE A 422 -0.14 -28.99 -11.98
C ILE A 422 0.39 -28.85 -10.54
N ALA A 423 1.66 -29.17 -10.30
CA ALA A 423 2.35 -28.93 -9.03
C ALA A 423 3.86 -28.75 -9.26
N LEU A 424 4.52 -28.00 -8.38
CA LEU A 424 5.94 -27.66 -8.49
C LEU A 424 6.57 -27.35 -7.13
N ALA A 425 7.77 -27.84 -6.87
CA ALA A 425 8.58 -27.50 -5.70
C ALA A 425 10.01 -27.11 -6.11
N GLY A 426 10.49 -25.98 -5.59
CA GLY A 426 11.77 -25.37 -5.98
C GLY A 426 12.94 -25.60 -5.04
N GLY A 427 12.73 -26.26 -3.91
CA GLY A 427 13.75 -26.51 -2.89
C GLY A 427 13.25 -27.45 -1.80
N ILE A 428 14.19 -28.09 -1.10
CA ILE A 428 13.93 -28.89 0.10
C ILE A 428 14.05 -27.99 1.32
N GLY A 429 13.15 -28.16 2.29
CA GLY A 429 13.04 -27.33 3.49
C GLY A 429 12.03 -26.19 3.34
N ASP A 430 12.01 -25.30 4.34
CA ASP A 430 11.17 -24.11 4.31
C ASP A 430 11.54 -23.19 3.15
N LYS A 431 10.51 -22.66 2.48
CA LYS A 431 10.67 -21.72 1.37
C LYS A 431 11.30 -20.42 1.91
N PRO A 432 12.45 -19.95 1.37
CA PRO A 432 13.16 -18.80 1.95
C PRO A 432 12.44 -17.44 1.83
N GLY A 433 11.47 -17.33 0.91
CA GLY A 433 10.70 -16.12 0.68
C GLY A 433 10.00 -16.11 -0.68
N ASP A 434 9.31 -15.02 -1.02
CA ASP A 434 8.64 -14.88 -2.32
C ASP A 434 9.61 -14.44 -3.41
N GLY A 435 9.48 -14.99 -4.60
CA GLY A 435 10.40 -14.74 -5.72
C GLY A 435 11.82 -15.24 -5.47
N CYS A 436 12.00 -16.14 -4.50
CA CYS A 436 13.29 -16.74 -4.21
C CYS A 436 13.73 -17.69 -5.35
N PHE A 437 14.99 -18.11 -5.33
CA PHE A 437 15.54 -18.95 -6.38
C PHE A 437 14.81 -20.31 -6.45
N ASN A 438 14.12 -20.54 -7.56
CA ASN A 438 13.33 -21.74 -7.80
C ASN A 438 14.10 -22.72 -8.68
N ARG A 439 14.65 -23.78 -8.07
CA ARG A 439 15.49 -24.77 -8.79
C ARG A 439 14.73 -25.52 -9.88
N ALA A 440 13.41 -25.64 -9.76
CA ALA A 440 12.60 -26.33 -10.76
C ALA A 440 12.52 -25.58 -12.10
N THR A 441 12.67 -24.25 -12.08
CA THR A 441 12.54 -23.41 -13.27
C THR A 441 13.83 -22.68 -13.65
N GLN A 442 14.72 -22.41 -12.68
CA GLN A 442 15.89 -21.55 -12.89
C GLN A 442 17.24 -22.30 -12.83
N ALA A 443 17.29 -23.52 -12.30
CA ALA A 443 18.54 -24.26 -12.22
C ALA A 443 18.88 -24.93 -13.58
N LEU A 444 20.01 -24.53 -14.17
CA LEU A 444 20.57 -25.20 -15.35
C LEU A 444 21.61 -26.22 -14.92
N LEU A 445 21.23 -27.49 -14.93
CA LEU A 445 22.06 -28.61 -14.48
C LEU A 445 22.36 -29.61 -15.61
N PRO A 446 23.52 -30.28 -15.59
CA PRO A 446 23.77 -31.41 -16.47
C PRO A 446 22.76 -32.54 -16.22
N ILE A 447 21.96 -32.86 -17.22
CA ILE A 447 20.86 -33.85 -17.11
C ILE A 447 21.34 -35.31 -17.17
N GLY A 448 22.62 -35.54 -17.53
CA GLY A 448 23.22 -36.87 -17.56
C GLY A 448 22.46 -37.88 -18.42
N SER A 449 22.32 -39.11 -17.90
CA SER A 449 21.70 -40.23 -18.63
C SER A 449 20.21 -40.05 -18.94
N THR A 450 19.52 -39.09 -18.31
CA THR A 450 18.09 -38.83 -18.59
C THR A 450 17.84 -38.35 -20.02
N MET A 451 18.87 -37.87 -20.72
CA MET A 451 18.78 -37.46 -22.13
C MET A 451 18.71 -38.65 -23.10
N LYS A 452 19.23 -39.83 -22.72
CA LYS A 452 19.39 -40.98 -23.64
C LYS A 452 18.09 -41.41 -24.34
N PRO A 453 16.92 -41.48 -23.67
CA PRO A 453 15.67 -41.79 -24.33
C PRO A 453 15.31 -40.80 -25.44
N ILE A 454 15.64 -39.52 -25.30
CA ILE A 454 15.26 -38.46 -26.24
C ILE A 454 16.27 -38.38 -27.40
N SER A 455 17.57 -38.38 -27.10
CA SER A 455 18.61 -38.12 -28.11
C SER A 455 19.04 -39.34 -28.91
N VAL A 456 18.90 -40.54 -28.35
CA VAL A 456 19.40 -41.79 -28.96
C VAL A 456 18.26 -42.77 -29.22
N TYR A 457 17.68 -43.35 -28.17
CA TYR A 457 16.77 -44.49 -28.33
C TYR A 457 15.46 -44.09 -29.02
N GLY A 458 14.84 -42.99 -28.62
CA GLY A 458 13.60 -42.50 -29.23
C GLY A 458 13.77 -42.21 -30.72
N GLN A 459 14.87 -41.56 -31.11
CA GLN A 459 15.20 -41.28 -32.51
C GLN A 459 15.46 -42.56 -33.32
N ALA A 460 16.11 -43.55 -32.71
CA ALA A 460 16.43 -44.81 -33.37
C ALA A 460 15.18 -45.69 -33.56
N VAL A 461 14.26 -45.70 -32.59
CA VAL A 461 12.96 -46.37 -32.72
C VAL A 461 12.07 -45.67 -33.74
N ASP A 462 11.98 -44.34 -33.72
CA ASP A 462 11.18 -43.55 -34.67
C ASP A 462 11.62 -43.74 -36.14
N LYS A 463 12.92 -44.00 -36.34
CA LYS A 463 13.51 -44.28 -37.65
C LYS A 463 13.55 -45.76 -38.03
N ASP A 464 12.90 -46.63 -37.25
CA ASP A 464 12.90 -48.09 -37.43
C ASP A 464 14.30 -48.72 -37.49
N ILE A 465 15.31 -48.09 -36.85
CA ILE A 465 16.70 -48.58 -36.81
C ILE A 465 16.85 -49.70 -35.78
N ILE A 466 16.13 -49.59 -34.66
CA ILE A 466 16.16 -50.55 -33.56
C ILE A 466 14.75 -50.91 -33.10
N THR A 467 14.64 -52.06 -32.44
CA THR A 467 13.46 -52.53 -31.71
C THR A 467 13.83 -52.73 -30.24
N TYR A 468 12.84 -52.98 -29.38
CA TYR A 468 13.07 -53.27 -27.96
C TYR A 468 13.99 -54.49 -27.71
N SER A 469 14.14 -55.38 -28.70
CA SER A 469 14.99 -56.58 -28.63
C SER A 469 16.27 -56.48 -29.48
N THR A 470 16.58 -55.31 -30.05
CA THR A 470 17.79 -55.13 -30.85
C THR A 470 19.01 -55.19 -29.94
N MET A 471 19.92 -56.13 -30.24
CA MET A 471 21.17 -56.30 -29.51
C MET A 471 22.16 -55.17 -29.84
N ILE A 472 22.73 -54.54 -28.82
CA ILE A 472 23.71 -53.46 -28.96
C ILE A 472 24.98 -53.88 -28.24
N TYR A 473 26.13 -53.75 -28.90
CA TYR A 473 27.41 -54.05 -28.26
C TYR A 473 27.73 -53.02 -27.18
N ASP A 474 27.85 -53.49 -25.94
CA ASP A 474 28.37 -52.70 -24.84
C ASP A 474 29.89 -52.67 -24.91
N LYS A 475 30.43 -51.70 -25.64
CA LYS A 475 31.87 -51.43 -25.69
C LYS A 475 32.20 -49.96 -25.97
N CYS A 476 33.36 -49.51 -25.52
CA CYS A 476 33.91 -48.21 -25.91
C CYS A 476 34.24 -48.13 -27.40
N ILE A 477 34.31 -46.90 -27.91
CA ILE A 477 34.85 -46.63 -29.25
C ILE A 477 36.24 -46.03 -29.12
N THR A 478 37.08 -46.25 -30.12
CA THR A 478 38.40 -45.61 -30.22
C THR A 478 38.26 -44.33 -31.02
N LEU A 479 38.58 -43.20 -30.40
CA LEU A 479 38.60 -41.89 -31.05
C LEU A 479 39.78 -41.77 -32.02
N PRO A 480 39.76 -40.84 -32.99
CA PRO A 480 40.83 -40.67 -33.99
C PRO A 480 42.23 -40.49 -33.41
N GLU A 481 42.33 -39.88 -32.23
CA GLU A 481 43.55 -39.68 -31.44
C GLU A 481 44.05 -40.94 -30.70
N GLY A 482 43.34 -42.06 -30.80
CA GLY A 482 43.69 -43.35 -30.19
C GLY A 482 43.13 -43.57 -28.78
N THR A 483 42.39 -42.61 -28.23
CA THR A 483 41.79 -42.69 -26.89
C THR A 483 40.48 -43.48 -26.92
N SER A 484 40.31 -44.43 -25.99
CA SER A 484 39.04 -45.14 -25.80
C SER A 484 38.05 -44.29 -25.00
N TRP A 485 36.88 -44.03 -25.58
CA TRP A 485 35.82 -43.23 -24.96
C TRP A 485 34.47 -43.51 -25.65
N PRO A 486 33.31 -43.47 -24.98
CA PRO A 486 33.10 -43.28 -23.55
C PRO A 486 33.32 -44.56 -22.72
N SER A 487 33.37 -44.44 -21.39
CA SER A 487 33.33 -45.56 -20.44
C SER A 487 31.98 -45.63 -19.73
N ASN A 488 31.59 -46.82 -19.27
CA ASN A 488 30.41 -46.98 -18.44
C ASN A 488 30.66 -46.45 -17.02
N PHE A 489 29.59 -46.25 -16.24
CA PHE A 489 29.66 -45.72 -14.88
C PHE A 489 30.57 -46.56 -13.96
N GLU A 490 30.60 -47.87 -14.16
CA GLU A 490 31.44 -48.82 -13.41
C GLU A 490 32.93 -48.75 -13.78
N GLY A 491 33.32 -47.86 -14.70
CA GLY A 491 34.70 -47.74 -15.17
C GLY A 491 35.13 -48.82 -16.16
N ASP A 492 34.23 -49.77 -16.48
CA ASP A 492 34.44 -50.73 -17.55
C ASP A 492 34.21 -50.08 -18.92
N TYR A 493 35.00 -50.52 -19.90
CA TYR A 493 34.81 -50.19 -21.31
C TYR A 493 33.83 -51.14 -21.98
N GLY A 494 33.02 -51.86 -21.20
CA GLY A 494 32.04 -52.86 -21.60
C GLY A 494 32.65 -54.25 -21.75
N SER A 495 31.89 -55.28 -21.38
CA SER A 495 32.34 -56.68 -21.40
C SER A 495 32.46 -57.28 -22.81
N GLY A 496 32.00 -56.55 -23.84
CA GLY A 496 31.95 -57.01 -25.23
C GLY A 496 30.97 -58.15 -25.50
N ASN A 497 30.17 -58.55 -24.50
CA ASN A 497 29.19 -59.62 -24.62
C ASN A 497 27.76 -59.06 -24.73
N TYR A 498 26.94 -59.84 -25.43
CA TYR A 498 25.55 -59.61 -25.80
C TYR A 498 24.59 -59.49 -24.62
#